data_AF-A0A945CH09-F1
#
_entry.id   AF-A0A945CH09-F1
#
_cell.length_a   1.000
_cell.length_b   1.000
_cell.length_c   1.000
_cell.angle_alpha   90.00
_cell.angle_beta   90.00
_cell.angle_gamma   90.00
#
_symmetry.space_group_name_H-M   'P 1'
#
loop_
_entity.id
_entity.type
_entity.pdbx_description
1 polymer ?
#
loop_
_entity_poly.entity_id
_entity_poly.type
_entity_poly.pdbx_seq_one_letter_code
_entity_poly.pdbx_strand_id
1 'polypeptide(L)' 'PSTYARAKRPAAWVFQTLDTMRHRFIQRAGRLTRPQGEMTLTLSPNPTVESDLMHFLDALQKQA' A
#
# COMPACT_ATOMS: atom_id res chain seq x y z
N PRO A 1 45.49 -3.07 -2.68
CA PRO A 1 45.07 -2.92 -1.26
C PRO A 1 43.72 -2.20 -1.17
N SER A 2 42.75 -2.94 -0.61
CA SER A 2 41.31 -2.72 -0.38
C SER A 2 40.65 -1.37 -0.74
N THR A 3 39.71 -1.45 -1.69
CA THR A 3 38.58 -0.53 -1.85
C THR A 3 37.66 -0.64 -0.64
N TYR A 4 37.64 0.35 0.24
CA TYR A 4 36.66 0.42 1.33
C TYR A 4 35.28 0.74 0.74
N ALA A 5 34.50 -0.29 0.42
CA ALA A 5 33.08 -0.12 0.14
C ALA A 5 32.39 0.32 1.44
N ARG A 6 31.92 1.57 1.49
CA ARG A 6 31.10 2.08 2.61
C ARG A 6 29.88 1.16 2.79
N ALA A 7 29.49 0.92 4.05
CA ALA A 7 28.30 0.16 4.37
C ALA A 7 27.09 0.70 3.59
N LYS A 8 26.39 -0.20 2.88
CA LYS A 8 25.21 0.13 2.09
C LYS A 8 24.20 0.81 3.02
N ARG A 9 23.94 2.10 2.81
CA ARG A 9 22.92 2.83 3.58
C ARG A 9 21.58 2.10 3.36
N PRO A 10 20.87 1.68 4.42
CA PRO A 10 19.53 1.14 4.24
C PRO A 10 18.68 2.23 3.59
N ALA A 11 17.92 1.85 2.56
CA ALA A 11 16.97 2.78 1.97
C ALA A 11 15.99 3.18 3.07
N ALA A 12 15.94 4.47 3.43
CA ALA A 12 15.00 5.01 4.41
C ALA A 12 13.54 4.98 3.91
N TRP A 13 13.33 4.47 2.70
CA TRP A 13 12.05 4.29 2.07
C TRP A 13 11.55 2.94 2.51
N VAL A 14 10.57 2.92 3.40
CA VAL A 14 9.75 1.73 3.64
C VAL A 14 8.93 1.53 2.37
N PHE A 15 9.56 1.03 1.30
CA PHE A 15 8.84 0.56 0.13
C PHE A 15 8.01 -0.63 0.60
N GLN A 16 6.75 -0.38 0.96
CA GLN A 16 5.75 -1.41 0.86
C GLN A 16 5.69 -1.77 -0.62
N THR A 17 6.46 -2.79 -1.00
CA THR A 17 6.50 -3.32 -2.34
C THR A 17 5.08 -3.54 -2.84
N LEU A 18 4.85 -3.36 -4.15
CA LEU A 18 3.59 -3.72 -4.80
C LEU A 18 3.15 -5.15 -4.44
N ASP A 19 4.10 -6.04 -4.15
CA ASP A 19 3.85 -7.38 -3.65
C ASP A 19 3.24 -7.40 -2.23
N THR A 20 3.73 -6.56 -1.33
CA THR A 20 3.18 -6.36 0.02
C THR A 20 1.77 -5.75 -0.05
N MET A 21 1.56 -4.75 -0.91
CA MET A 21 0.21 -4.20 -1.16
C MET A 21 -0.69 -5.25 -1.80
N ARG A 22 -0.20 -6.02 -2.77
CA ARG A 22 -0.95 -7.11 -3.42
C ARG A 22 -1.35 -8.17 -2.40
N HIS A 23 -0.47 -8.55 -1.49
CA HIS A 23 -0.76 -9.52 -0.44
C HIS A 23 -1.76 -8.99 0.60
N ARG A 24 -1.69 -7.71 0.97
CA ARG A 24 -2.59 -7.11 1.98
C ARG A 24 -3.96 -6.69 1.43
N PHE A 25 -4.00 -6.16 0.21
CA PHE A 25 -5.20 -5.58 -0.42
C PHE A 25 -5.80 -6.48 -1.50
N ILE A 26 -4.99 -7.04 -2.40
CA ILE A 26 -5.47 -7.77 -3.59
C ILE A 26 -5.81 -9.22 -3.25
N GLN A 27 -5.02 -9.89 -2.40
CA GLN A 27 -5.29 -11.28 -1.98
C GLN A 27 -6.45 -11.42 -0.98
N ARG A 28 -6.89 -10.33 -0.32
CA ARG A 28 -8.03 -10.33 0.61
C ARG A 28 -9.40 -10.21 -0.09
N ALA A 29 -9.47 -10.47 -1.39
CA ALA A 29 -10.71 -10.59 -2.17
C ALA A 29 -11.60 -9.33 -2.13
N GLY A 30 -10.98 -8.14 -2.18
CA GLY A 30 -11.70 -6.92 -2.51
C GLY A 30 -12.00 -6.82 -3.99
N ARG A 31 -13.21 -6.39 -4.35
CA ARG A 31 -13.56 -6.09 -5.74
C ARG A 31 -13.53 -4.59 -5.95
N LEU A 32 -12.56 -4.11 -6.72
CA LEU A 32 -12.55 -2.72 -7.19
C LEU A 32 -13.41 -2.62 -8.45
N THR A 33 -14.53 -1.90 -8.37
CA THR A 33 -15.49 -1.70 -9.45
C THR A 33 -15.74 -0.23 -9.71
N ARG A 34 -16.42 0.06 -10.82
CA ARG A 34 -16.95 1.38 -11.13
C ARG A 34 -18.45 1.36 -11.34
N PRO A 35 -19.27 1.07 -10.32
CA PRO A 35 -20.72 1.20 -10.45
C PRO A 35 -21.07 2.66 -10.79
N GLN A 36 -21.84 2.88 -11.86
CA GLN A 36 -22.34 4.21 -12.27
C GLN A 36 -21.23 5.27 -12.47
N GLY A 37 -20.00 4.85 -12.74
CA GLY A 37 -18.86 5.75 -12.96
C GLY A 37 -18.08 6.12 -11.70
N GLU A 38 -18.56 5.77 -10.52
CA GLU A 38 -17.86 6.03 -9.26
C GLU A 38 -16.94 4.87 -8.89
N MET A 39 -15.69 5.14 -8.53
CA MET A 39 -14.75 4.10 -8.13
C MET A 39 -15.11 3.57 -6.73
N THR A 40 -15.54 2.31 -6.65
CA THR A 40 -15.97 1.66 -5.42
C THR A 40 -15.12 0.44 -5.13
N LEU A 41 -14.62 0.32 -3.90
CA LEU A 41 -13.95 -0.88 -3.41
C LEU A 41 -14.90 -1.66 -2.49
N THR A 42 -15.35 -2.83 -2.93
CA THR A 42 -16.16 -3.74 -2.11
C THR A 42 -15.26 -4.75 -1.42
N LEU A 43 -15.32 -4.83 -0.09
CA LEU A 43 -14.53 -5.74 0.74
C LEU A 43 -15.44 -6.42 1.77
N SER A 44 -15.10 -7.65 2.17
CA SER A 44 -15.69 -8.25 3.37
C SER A 44 -15.25 -7.45 4.61
N PRO A 45 -16.12 -7.30 5.63
CA PRO A 45 -15.79 -6.54 6.83
C PRO A 45 -14.50 -7.04 7.49
N ASN A 46 -13.50 -6.16 7.55
CA ASN A 46 -12.22 -6.43 8.20
C ASN A 46 -11.67 -5.12 8.79
N PRO A 47 -11.79 -4.90 10.11
CA PRO A 47 -11.42 -3.65 10.77
C PRO A 47 -9.95 -3.25 10.56
N THR A 48 -9.05 -4.23 10.47
CA THR A 48 -7.62 -3.96 10.24
C THR A 48 -7.38 -3.43 8.83
N VAL A 49 -8.03 -4.02 7.82
CA VAL A 49 -7.88 -3.60 6.42
C VAL A 49 -8.52 -2.23 6.19
N GLU A 50 -9.66 -1.97 6.83
CA GLU A 50 -10.33 -0.66 6.79
C GLU A 50 -9.45 0.44 7.35
N SER A 51 -8.89 0.25 8.56
CA SER A 51 -7.98 1.22 9.17
C SER A 51 -6.74 1.47 8.31
N ASP A 52 -6.12 0.41 7.77
CA ASP A 52 -4.98 0.54 6.87
C ASP A 52 -5.37 1.35 5.62
N LEU A 53 -6.49 1.02 4.96
CA LEU A 53 -6.95 1.71 3.76
C LEU A 53 -7.22 3.20 4.01
N MET A 54 -7.90 3.53 5.11
CA MET A 54 -8.19 4.91 5.49
C MET A 54 -6.91 5.71 5.74
N HIS A 55 -5.92 5.12 6.42
CA HIS A 55 -4.61 5.76 6.59
C HIS A 55 -3.90 6.01 5.26
N PHE A 56 -3.98 5.08 4.30
CA PHE A 56 -3.41 5.30 2.97
C PHE A 56 -4.10 6.40 2.18
N LEU A 57 -5.43 6.44 2.20
CA LEU A 57 -6.20 7.47 1.50
C LEU A 57 -5.91 8.87 2.07
N ASP A 58 -5.84 9.01 3.40
CA ASP A 58 -5.48 10.27 4.06
C ASP A 58 -4.06 10.73 3.67
N ALA A 59 -3.10 9.79 3.63
CA ALA A 59 -1.74 10.10 3.20
C ALA A 59 -1.67 10.55 1.72
N LEU A 60 -2.47 9.95 0.84
CA LEU A 60 -2.56 10.34 -0.56
C LEU A 60 -3.22 11.71 -0.73
N GLN A 61 -4.29 12.00 0.01
CA GLN A 61 -5.00 13.27 -0.05
C GLN A 61 -4.15 14.45 0.45
N LYS A 62 -3.31 14.23 1.46
CA LYS A 62 -2.37 15.24 1.97
C LYS A 62 -1.24 15.60 1.00
N GLN A 63 -1.07 14.86 -0.09
CA GLN A 63 -0.03 15.08 -1.10
C GLN A 63 -0.58 15.57 -2.45
N ALA A 64 -1.91 15.69 -2.58
CA ALA A 64 -2.61 16.19 -3.76
C ALA A 64 -2.96 17.68 -3.61
#